data_AF-A0A174WCJ1-F1
#
_entry.id   AF-A0A174WCJ1-F1
#
_cell.length_a   1.000
_cell.length_b   1.000
_cell.length_c   1.000
_cell.angle_alpha   90.00
_cell.angle_beta   90.00
_cell.angle_gamma   90.00
#
_symmetry.space_group_name_H-M   'P 1'
#
loop_
_entity.id
_entity.type
_entity.pdbx_description
1 polymer ?
#
loop_
_entity_poly.entity_id
_entity_poly.type
_entity_poly.pdbx_seq_one_letter_code
_entity_poly.pdbx_strand_id
1 'polypeptide(L)'
;MKYLQNVPIHKDDLFFIPAGTIHAIGAGALVAEIQESSNLTYRLYDYDRIGKDGKKRELHIDKALDVADLHGSAEPRQPLRVLKYRPGMASELLIRCKYFEVYRMLINGVCQEVQR
;
A
#
# COMPACT_ATOMS: atom_id res chain seq x y z
N MET A 1 5.98 16.02 -12.15
CA MET A 1 4.76 15.19 -12.01
C MET A 1 3.99 15.00 -13.32
N LYS A 2 4.61 15.15 -14.50
CA LYS A 2 3.91 15.02 -15.79
C LYS A 2 3.54 13.56 -16.16
N TYR A 3 4.28 12.60 -15.63
CA TYR A 3 4.22 11.19 -16.03
C TYR A 3 3.55 10.26 -15.01
N LEU A 4 3.14 10.79 -13.85
CA LEU A 4 2.53 10.02 -12.77
C LEU A 4 1.12 10.53 -12.50
N GLN A 5 0.22 9.61 -12.16
CA GLN A 5 -1.12 9.92 -11.69
C GLN A 5 -1.05 10.41 -10.24
N ASN A 6 -1.70 11.52 -9.94
CA ASN A 6 -1.86 12.00 -8.57
C ASN A 6 -3.24 11.59 -8.08
N VAL A 7 -3.29 10.80 -7.02
CA VAL A 7 -4.53 10.26 -6.47
C VAL A 7 -4.76 10.90 -5.09
N PRO A 8 -5.86 11.66 -4.88
CA PRO A 8 -6.19 12.17 -3.57
C PRO A 8 -6.57 11.01 -2.64
N ILE A 9 -6.11 11.06 -1.40
CA ILE A 9 -6.40 10.04 -0.39
C ILE A 9 -7.28 10.61 0.72
N HIS A 10 -8.13 9.76 1.26
CA HIS A 10 -8.97 10.04 2.42
C HIS A 10 -8.74 8.99 3.50
N LYS A 11 -9.15 9.33 4.73
CA LYS A 11 -9.15 8.36 5.82
C LYS A 11 -9.89 7.10 5.39
N ASP A 12 -9.35 5.95 5.77
CA ASP A 12 -9.89 4.62 5.51
C ASP A 12 -9.78 4.12 4.07
N ASP A 13 -9.20 4.89 3.14
CA ASP A 13 -8.90 4.41 1.79
C ASP A 13 -7.93 3.22 1.81
N LEU A 14 -8.13 2.32 0.85
CA LEU A 14 -7.33 1.14 0.63
C LEU A 14 -6.75 1.20 -0.79
N PHE A 15 -5.45 0.98 -0.90
CA PHE A 15 -4.75 0.88 -2.17
C PHE A 15 -4.02 -0.46 -2.23
N PHE A 16 -4.34 -1.27 -3.24
CA PHE A 16 -3.54 -2.44 -3.56
C PHE A 16 -2.54 -2.05 -4.65
N ILE A 17 -1.26 -2.23 -4.36
CA ILE A 17 -0.17 -1.84 -5.27
C ILE A 17 0.57 -3.12 -5.70
N PRO A 18 0.32 -3.62 -6.93
CA PRO A 18 1.06 -4.75 -7.48
C PRO A 18 2.54 -4.42 -7.69
N ALA A 19 3.39 -5.45 -7.66
CA ALA A 19 4.80 -5.34 -8.06
C ALA A 19 4.92 -4.78 -9.49
N GLY A 20 5.94 -3.96 -9.73
CA GLY A 20 6.13 -3.25 -11.00
C GLY A 20 5.39 -1.91 -11.11
N THR A 21 4.45 -1.60 -10.20
CA THR A 21 3.77 -0.31 -10.17
C THR A 21 4.71 0.79 -9.69
N ILE A 22 4.93 1.82 -10.50
CA ILE A 22 5.66 3.03 -10.07
C ILE A 22 4.76 3.85 -9.15
N HIS A 23 5.14 4.00 -7.88
CA HIS A 23 4.34 4.73 -6.90
C HIS A 23 5.21 5.44 -5.87
N ALA A 24 4.60 6.40 -5.17
CA ALA A 24 5.19 7.08 -4.02
C ALA A 24 4.09 7.55 -3.08
N ILE A 25 4.37 7.57 -1.78
CA ILE A 25 3.45 8.08 -0.76
C ILE A 25 3.77 9.55 -0.53
N GLY A 26 2.75 10.41 -0.67
CA GLY A 26 2.85 11.84 -0.39
C GLY A 26 2.94 12.17 1.10
N ALA A 27 3.26 13.43 1.42
CA ALA A 27 3.29 13.89 2.81
C ALA A 27 1.87 13.97 3.41
N GLY A 28 1.78 13.92 4.75
CA GLY A 28 0.52 14.09 5.49
C GLY A 28 -0.32 12.82 5.65
N ALA A 29 0.18 11.67 5.22
CA ALA A 29 -0.48 10.38 5.37
C ALA A 29 0.07 9.60 6.58
N LEU A 30 -0.83 9.04 7.39
CA LEU A 30 -0.52 7.93 8.29
C LEU A 30 -1.05 6.64 7.64
N VAL A 31 -0.18 5.67 7.41
CA VAL A 31 -0.51 4.46 6.65
C VAL A 31 -0.16 3.21 7.45
N ALA A 32 -0.99 2.18 7.28
CA ALA A 32 -0.63 0.81 7.62
C ALA A 32 -0.27 0.11 6.30
N GLU A 33 1.01 -0.22 6.12
CA GLU A 33 1.51 -0.90 4.93
C GLU A 33 1.69 -2.39 5.23
N ILE A 34 0.96 -3.23 4.49
CA ILE A 34 1.10 -4.69 4.53
C ILE A 34 1.76 -5.09 3.22
N GLN A 35 2.94 -5.71 3.33
CA GLN A 35 3.75 -6.13 2.19
C GLN A 35 4.32 -7.53 2.42
N GLU A 36 4.81 -8.15 1.35
CA GLU A 36 5.61 -9.36 1.45
C GLU A 36 6.88 -9.11 2.30
N SER A 37 7.45 -10.17 2.89
CA SER A 37 8.72 -10.07 3.60
C SER A 37 9.88 -9.88 2.60
N SER A 38 9.98 -8.66 2.07
CA SER A 38 10.95 -8.21 1.09
C SER A 38 11.40 -6.81 1.44
N ASN A 39 12.67 -6.50 1.18
CA ASN A 39 13.26 -5.18 1.38
C ASN A 39 13.77 -4.57 0.07
N LEU A 40 13.34 -5.11 -1.07
CA LEU A 40 13.79 -4.67 -2.38
C LEU A 40 13.04 -3.40 -2.81
N THR A 41 13.78 -2.32 -3.07
CA THR A 41 13.19 -1.07 -3.58
C THR A 41 14.09 -0.44 -4.64
N TYR A 42 13.58 -0.32 -5.87
CA TYR A 42 14.23 0.45 -6.92
C TYR A 42 13.70 1.88 -6.93
N ARG A 43 14.60 2.84 -6.73
CA ARG A 43 14.24 4.24 -6.55
C ARG A 43 14.50 5.00 -7.85
N LEU A 44 13.44 5.58 -8.41
CA LEU A 44 13.52 6.37 -9.64
C LEU A 44 13.87 7.85 -9.38
N TYR A 45 13.28 8.42 -8.32
CA TYR A 45 13.53 9.81 -7.94
C TYR A 45 13.33 9.98 -6.43
N ASP A 46 14.05 10.92 -5.84
CA ASP A 46 14.09 11.08 -4.39
C ASP A 46 14.03 12.51 -3.88
N TYR A 47 13.58 13.45 -4.70
CA TYR A 47 13.49 14.87 -4.34
C TYR A 47 14.84 15.46 -3.90
N ASP A 48 15.94 14.98 -4.49
CA ASP A 48 17.31 15.38 -4.18
C ASP A 48 17.67 15.30 -2.68
N ARG A 49 16.99 14.42 -1.93
CA ARG A 49 17.23 14.27 -0.50
C ARG A 49 18.63 13.77 -0.22
N ILE A 50 19.22 14.35 0.81
CA ILE A 50 20.54 13.99 1.32
C ILE A 50 20.39 12.92 2.40
N GLY A 51 21.15 11.85 2.25
CA GLY A 51 21.25 10.75 3.20
C GLY A 51 22.02 11.14 4.45
N LYS A 52 22.08 10.20 5.41
CA LYS A 52 22.85 10.37 6.66
C LYS A 52 24.36 10.49 6.41
N ASP A 53 24.81 10.06 5.24
CA ASP A 53 26.18 10.12 4.74
C ASP A 53 26.54 11.45 4.06
N GLY A 54 25.60 12.40 3.98
CA GLY A 54 25.83 13.70 3.34
C GLY A 54 25.76 13.67 1.82
N LYS A 55 25.40 12.54 1.20
CA LYS A 55 25.27 12.40 -0.25
C LYS A 55 23.80 12.22 -0.66
N LYS A 56 23.49 12.48 -1.94
CA LYS A 56 22.18 12.10 -2.49
C LYS A 56 22.01 10.59 -2.39
N ARG A 57 20.83 10.14 -1.98
CA ARG A 57 20.54 8.71 -1.86
C ARG A 57 20.57 8.04 -3.24
N GLU A 58 20.96 6.77 -3.25
CA GLU A 58 21.08 5.99 -4.47
C GLU A 58 19.74 5.85 -5.20
N LEU A 59 19.84 5.94 -6.54
CA LEU A 59 18.77 5.71 -7.49
C LEU A 59 19.10 4.45 -8.30
N HIS A 60 18.07 3.73 -8.73
CA HIS A 60 18.18 2.44 -9.41
C HIS A 60 17.41 2.48 -10.73
N ILE A 61 17.78 3.39 -11.65
CA ILE A 61 16.97 3.71 -12.84
C ILE A 61 16.82 2.51 -13.77
N ASP A 62 17.92 1.91 -14.21
CA ASP A 62 17.88 0.80 -15.18
C ASP A 62 17.11 -0.40 -14.61
N LYS A 63 17.43 -0.81 -13.38
CA LYS A 63 16.73 -1.90 -12.69
C LYS A 63 15.24 -1.61 -12.48
N ALA A 64 14.88 -0.37 -12.19
CA ALA A 64 13.47 0.02 -12.06
C ALA A 64 12.75 -0.11 -13.40
N LEU A 65 13.37 0.31 -14.50
CA LEU A 65 12.78 0.23 -15.84
C LEU A 65 12.65 -1.20 -16.33
N ASP A 66 13.58 -2.10 -15.97
CA ASP A 66 13.52 -3.52 -16.32
C ASP A 66 12.30 -4.25 -15.75
N VAL A 67 11.76 -3.75 -14.62
CA VAL A 67 10.65 -4.40 -13.89
C VAL A 67 9.37 -3.56 -13.83
N ALA A 68 9.41 -2.32 -14.33
CA ALA A 68 8.27 -1.41 -14.27
C ALA A 68 7.18 -1.83 -15.26
N ASP A 69 5.93 -1.79 -14.82
CA ASP A 69 4.79 -1.85 -15.72
C ASP A 69 4.52 -0.46 -16.32
N LEU A 70 4.77 -0.33 -17.63
CA LEU A 70 4.66 0.92 -18.37
C LEU A 70 3.35 1.06 -19.16
N HIS A 71 2.42 0.10 -19.05
CA HIS A 71 1.16 0.12 -19.80
C HIS A 71 0.12 1.12 -19.25
N GLY A 72 0.45 1.80 -18.15
CA GLY A 72 -0.42 2.77 -17.49
C GLY A 72 -1.50 2.08 -16.65
N SER A 73 -1.62 2.48 -15.39
CA SER A 73 -2.65 1.97 -14.48
C SER A 73 -3.96 2.74 -14.65
N ALA A 74 -5.10 2.05 -14.52
CA ALA A 74 -6.37 2.74 -14.29
C ALA A 74 -6.34 3.47 -12.94
N GLU A 75 -7.13 4.53 -12.80
CA GLU A 75 -7.28 5.19 -11.50
C GLU A 75 -7.68 4.17 -10.42
N PRO A 76 -6.99 4.13 -9.26
CA PRO A 76 -7.31 3.19 -8.21
C PRO A 76 -8.75 3.37 -7.72
N ARG A 77 -9.50 2.28 -7.65
CA ARG A 77 -10.87 2.28 -7.14
C ARG A 77 -10.93 1.60 -5.78
N GLN A 78 -11.72 2.17 -4.88
CA GLN A 78 -12.01 1.54 -3.61
C GLN A 78 -12.88 0.29 -3.83
N PRO A 79 -12.49 -0.89 -3.32
CA PRO A 79 -13.29 -2.08 -3.47
C PRO A 79 -14.59 -1.97 -2.66
N LEU A 80 -15.62 -2.70 -3.09
CA LEU A 80 -16.84 -2.85 -2.30
C LEU A 80 -16.49 -3.56 -0.98
N ARG A 81 -16.86 -2.92 0.13
CA ARG A 81 -16.58 -3.43 1.48
C ARG A 81 -17.81 -4.13 2.03
N VAL A 82 -17.65 -5.40 2.40
CA VAL A 82 -18.73 -6.21 2.99
C VAL A 82 -18.40 -6.47 4.46
N LEU A 83 -19.23 -5.93 5.35
CA LEU A 83 -19.13 -6.17 6.78
C LEU A 83 -19.85 -7.46 7.18
N LYS A 84 -19.15 -8.33 7.90
CA LYS A 84 -19.70 -9.52 8.55
C LYS A 84 -19.81 -9.25 10.05
N TYR A 85 -21.03 -9.33 10.56
CA TYR A 85 -21.32 -9.08 11.97
C TYR A 85 -21.28 -10.37 12.79
N ARG A 86 -20.71 -10.27 13.99
CA ARG A 86 -20.73 -11.26 15.06
C ARG A 86 -21.01 -10.54 16.39
N PRO A 87 -21.47 -11.22 17.44
CA PRO A 87 -21.63 -10.59 18.76
C PRO A 87 -20.32 -9.89 19.19
N GLY A 88 -20.40 -8.59 19.44
CA GLY A 88 -19.26 -7.76 19.87
C GLY A 88 -18.26 -7.35 18.78
N MET A 89 -18.47 -7.71 17.51
CA MET A 89 -17.50 -7.42 16.44
C MET A 89 -18.15 -7.32 15.05
N ALA A 90 -17.63 -6.44 14.20
CA ALA A 90 -17.79 -6.51 12.75
C ALA A 90 -16.42 -6.68 12.08
N SER A 91 -16.33 -7.49 11.02
CA SER A 91 -15.11 -7.63 10.23
C SER A 91 -15.36 -7.47 8.75
N GLU A 92 -14.39 -6.91 8.04
CA GLU A 92 -14.40 -6.81 6.58
C GLU A 92 -13.07 -7.30 6.00
N LEU A 93 -13.15 -7.99 4.86
CA LEU A 93 -11.99 -8.32 4.05
C LEU A 93 -11.62 -7.07 3.24
N LEU A 94 -10.44 -6.52 3.47
CA LEU A 94 -9.92 -5.38 2.72
C LEU A 94 -9.32 -5.85 1.40
N ILE A 95 -8.40 -6.81 1.44
CA ILE A 95 -7.74 -7.35 0.25
C ILE A 95 -7.30 -8.80 0.47
N ARG A 96 -7.25 -9.57 -0.62
CA ARG A 96 -6.67 -10.91 -0.68
C ARG A 96 -5.77 -10.97 -1.90
N CYS A 97 -4.53 -11.42 -1.70
CA CYS A 97 -3.62 -11.77 -2.77
C CYS A 97 -3.03 -13.17 -2.52
N LYS A 98 -2.10 -13.60 -3.38
CA LYS A 98 -1.41 -14.89 -3.22
C LYS A 98 -0.63 -14.99 -1.90
N TYR A 99 -0.20 -13.86 -1.34
CA TYR A 99 0.75 -13.80 -0.23
C TYR A 99 0.10 -13.53 1.12
N PHE A 100 -1.02 -12.79 1.15
CA PHE A 100 -1.68 -12.40 2.38
C PHE A 100 -3.16 -12.05 2.19
N GLU A 101 -3.87 -12.07 3.31
CA GLU A 101 -5.21 -11.51 3.45
C GLU A 101 -5.18 -10.44 4.53
N VAL A 102 -5.85 -9.31 4.29
CA VAL A 102 -5.96 -8.22 5.26
C VAL A 102 -7.42 -8.05 5.63
N TYR A 103 -7.70 -8.14 6.93
CA TYR A 103 -9.01 -7.88 7.49
C TYR A 103 -8.96 -6.63 8.37
N ARG A 104 -10.03 -5.83 8.35
CA ARG A 104 -10.27 -4.81 9.36
C ARG A 104 -11.35 -5.30 10.30
N MET A 105 -11.09 -5.22 11.61
CA MET A 105 -12.00 -5.65 12.66
C MET A 105 -12.41 -4.44 13.50
N LEU A 106 -13.72 -4.20 13.59
CA LEU A 106 -14.33 -3.21 14.46
C LEU A 106 -14.86 -3.96 15.67
N ILE A 107 -14.26 -3.74 16.84
CA ILE A 107 -14.58 -4.49 18.05
C ILE A 107 -15.29 -3.54 19.03
N ASN A 108 -16.51 -3.91 19.42
CA ASN A 108 -17.31 -3.20 20.41
C ASN A 108 -17.62 -4.17 21.56
N GLY A 109 -16.82 -4.12 22.64
CA GLY A 109 -16.96 -5.01 23.81
C GLY A 109 -15.95 -6.16 23.82
N VAL A 110 -16.29 -7.27 24.50
CA VAL A 110 -15.43 -8.45 24.62
C VAL A 110 -15.69 -9.40 23.45
N CYS A 111 -14.74 -9.50 22.53
CA CYS A 111 -14.76 -10.53 21.48
C CYS A 111 -13.98 -11.75 21.98
N GLN A 112 -14.67 -12.88 22.21
CA GLN A 112 -14.02 -14.15 22.48
C GLN A 112 -13.72 -14.85 21.16
N GLU A 113 -12.48 -14.76 20.71
CA GLU A 113 -12.00 -15.54 19.57
C GLU A 113 -11.74 -16.97 20.04
N VAL A 114 -12.65 -17.89 19.73
CA VAL A 114 -12.42 -19.32 19.93
C VAL A 114 -11.49 -19.78 18.82
N GLN A 115 -10.18 -19.74 19.07
CA GLN A 115 -9.22 -20.45 18.23
C GLN A 115 -9.57 -21.94 18.29
N ARG A 116 -9.89 -22.52 17.14
CA ARG A 116 -9.99 -23.97 16.95
C ARG A 116 -8.63 -24.52 16.56
#